data_AF-A0A4Q3R6T7-F1
#
_entry.id   AF-A0A4Q3R6T7-F1
#
_cell.length_a   1.000
_cell.length_b   1.000
_cell.length_c   1.000
_cell.angle_alpha   90.00
_cell.angle_beta   90.00
_cell.angle_gamma   90.00
#
_symmetry.space_group_name_H-M   'P 1'
#
loop_
_entity.id
_entity.type
_entity.pdbx_description
1 polymer ?
#
loop_
_entity_poly.entity_id
_entity_poly.type
_entity_poly.pdbx_seq_one_letter_code
_entity_poly.pdbx_strand_id
1 'polypeptide(L)'
;MPSYLSAIGTATPDTRLPQMQVAGFMTKALGLSGDESRKLRALYKISGIDYRHTAITDYAADFGEFTFFPNSPGLLPFPTVAQRM
;
A
#
# COMPACT_ATOMS: atom_id res chain seq x y z
N MET A 1 18.38 -26.94 -30.25
CA MET A 1 19.06 -25.65 -29.97
C MET A 1 18.83 -25.30 -28.51
N PRO A 2 19.88 -25.02 -27.73
CA PRO A 2 19.73 -24.50 -26.38
C PRO A 2 19.29 -23.02 -26.41
N SER A 3 18.40 -22.65 -25.48
CA SER A 3 17.99 -21.27 -25.25
C SER A 3 18.91 -20.60 -24.23
N TYR A 4 19.16 -19.30 -24.40
CA TYR A 4 19.97 -18.50 -23.48
C TYR A 4 19.22 -17.23 -23.11
N LEU A 5 19.41 -16.79 -21.85
CA LEU A 5 18.89 -15.53 -21.33
C LEU A 5 19.90 -14.42 -21.64
N SER A 6 19.54 -13.46 -22.49
CA SER A 6 20.46 -12.40 -22.91
C SER A 6 20.51 -11.21 -21.94
N ALA A 7 19.37 -10.84 -21.33
CA ALA A 7 19.30 -9.76 -20.33
C ALA A 7 17.99 -9.84 -19.53
N ILE A 8 18.00 -9.28 -18.31
CA ILE A 8 16.80 -8.99 -17.49
C ILE A 8 16.92 -7.56 -16.97
N GLY A 9 15.83 -6.80 -17.06
CA GLY A 9 15.69 -5.49 -16.42
C GLY A 9 14.59 -5.54 -15.36
N THR A 10 14.78 -4.81 -14.26
CA THR A 10 13.80 -4.68 -13.18
C THR A 10 13.69 -3.22 -12.74
N ALA A 11 12.51 -2.77 -12.36
CA ALA A 11 12.29 -1.46 -11.75
C ALA A 11 11.11 -1.50 -10.78
N THR A 12 11.16 -0.65 -9.76
CA THR A 12 10.08 -0.41 -8.79
C THR A 12 10.03 1.09 -8.46
N PRO A 13 8.88 1.64 -8.05
CA PRO A 13 8.81 3.01 -7.53
C PRO A 13 9.74 3.24 -6.32
N ASP A 14 10.18 4.48 -6.11
CA ASP A 14 11.16 4.82 -5.06
C ASP A 14 10.59 4.67 -3.63
N THR A 15 9.28 4.84 -3.45
CA THR A 15 8.64 4.78 -2.13
C THR A 15 8.59 3.34 -1.63
N ARG A 16 9.54 2.99 -0.74
CA ARG A 16 9.64 1.69 -0.07
C ARG A 16 9.11 1.79 1.36
N LEU A 17 8.08 1.01 1.68
CA LEU A 17 7.41 1.05 2.99
C LEU A 17 7.49 -0.31 3.71
N PRO A 18 7.83 -0.34 5.01
CA PRO A 18 7.71 -1.55 5.81
C PRO A 18 6.28 -2.08 5.82
N GLN A 19 6.12 -3.40 5.74
CA GLN A 19 4.81 -4.05 5.68
C GLN A 19 3.91 -3.66 6.87
N MET A 20 4.49 -3.51 8.07
CA MET A 20 3.74 -3.11 9.27
C MET A 20 3.29 -1.63 9.25
N GLN A 21 3.97 -0.76 8.51
CA GLN A 21 3.49 0.62 8.29
C GLN A 21 2.23 0.58 7.42
N VAL A 22 2.26 -0.20 6.32
CA VAL A 22 1.10 -0.39 5.43
C VAL A 22 -0.07 -1.04 6.16
N ALA A 23 0.18 -1.99 7.07
CA ALA A 23 -0.87 -2.57 7.92
C ALA A 23 -1.58 -1.48 8.75
N GLY A 24 -0.81 -0.52 9.28
CA GLY A 24 -1.32 0.63 10.00
C GLY A 24 -2.30 1.46 9.16
N PHE A 25 -1.87 1.84 7.97
CA PHE A 25 -2.72 2.55 7.01
C PHE A 25 -3.99 1.76 6.69
N MET A 26 -3.86 0.48 6.31
CA MET A 26 -4.99 -0.32 5.85
C MET A 26 -6.03 -0.57 6.94
N THR A 27 -5.62 -0.74 8.20
CA THR A 27 -6.58 -0.85 9.32
C THR A 27 -7.44 0.41 9.47
N LYS A 28 -6.85 1.60 9.27
CA LYS A 28 -7.58 2.88 9.34
C LYS A 28 -8.46 3.07 8.10
N ALA A 29 -7.91 2.86 6.90
CA ALA A 29 -8.60 3.04 5.63
C ALA A 29 -9.85 2.16 5.50
N LEU A 30 -9.79 0.92 5.99
CA LEU A 30 -10.90 -0.02 5.99
C LEU A 30 -11.86 0.16 7.18
N GLY A 31 -11.61 1.12 8.08
CA GLY A 31 -12.42 1.34 9.27
C GLY A 31 -12.44 0.16 10.25
N LEU A 32 -11.38 -0.66 10.28
CA LEU A 32 -11.33 -1.85 11.11
C LEU A 32 -11.02 -1.50 12.56
N SER A 33 -11.71 -2.13 13.49
CA SER A 33 -11.50 -1.97 14.93
C SER A 33 -11.43 -3.31 15.64
N GLY A 34 -10.91 -3.31 16.87
CA GLY A 34 -10.84 -4.50 17.72
C GLY A 34 -10.22 -5.71 17.03
N ASP A 35 -10.98 -6.81 17.00
CA ASP A 35 -10.52 -8.09 16.48
C ASP A 35 -10.19 -8.09 14.99
N GLU A 36 -10.89 -7.31 14.17
CA GLU A 36 -10.62 -7.26 12.73
C GLU A 36 -9.29 -6.57 12.45
N SER A 37 -9.01 -5.48 13.17
CA SER A 37 -7.70 -4.80 13.12
C SER A 37 -6.56 -5.72 13.58
N ARG A 38 -6.80 -6.51 14.63
CA ARG A 38 -5.83 -7.50 15.14
C ARG A 38 -5.55 -8.60 14.12
N LYS A 39 -6.58 -9.16 13.50
CA LYS A 39 -6.46 -10.19 12.46
C LYS A 39 -5.67 -9.68 11.25
N LEU A 40 -5.99 -8.47 10.77
CA LEU A 40 -5.29 -7.88 9.63
C LEU A 40 -3.80 -7.65 9.92
N ARG A 41 -3.47 -7.12 11.10
CA ARG A 41 -2.07 -6.93 11.50
C ARG A 41 -1.32 -8.25 11.67
N ALA A 42 -1.97 -9.27 12.20
CA ALA A 42 -1.38 -10.61 12.31
C ALA A 42 -1.05 -11.18 10.92
N LEU A 43 -2.00 -11.07 9.97
CA LEU A 43 -1.80 -11.49 8.58
C LEU A 43 -0.61 -10.76 7.94
N TYR A 44 -0.54 -9.43 8.07
CA TYR A 44 0.57 -8.64 7.54
C TYR A 44 1.91 -9.03 8.17
N LYS A 45 1.93 -9.33 9.48
CA LYS A 45 3.14 -9.74 10.20
C LYS A 45 3.70 -11.08 9.70
N ILE A 46 2.84 -12.03 9.35
CA ILE A 46 3.24 -13.38 8.94
C ILE A 46 3.31 -13.56 7.42
N SER A 47 3.14 -12.48 6.64
CA SER A 47 3.05 -12.58 5.18
C SER A 47 4.38 -12.89 4.48
N GLY A 48 5.51 -12.90 5.21
CA GLY A 48 6.85 -13.03 4.64
C GLY A 48 7.27 -11.82 3.78
N ILE A 49 6.65 -10.66 4.01
CA ILE A 49 6.96 -9.42 3.28
C ILE A 49 7.53 -8.44 4.29
N ASP A 50 8.80 -8.04 4.09
CA ASP A 50 9.43 -7.03 4.94
C ASP A 50 8.99 -5.62 4.51
N TYR A 51 8.93 -5.38 3.21
CA TYR A 51 8.61 -4.09 2.62
C TYR A 51 7.94 -4.21 1.25
N ARG A 52 7.26 -3.14 0.83
CA ARG A 52 6.64 -3.00 -0.49
C ARG A 52 7.03 -1.67 -1.13
N HIS A 53 7.14 -1.66 -2.45
CA HIS A 53 7.29 -0.44 -3.23
C HIS A 53 5.92 0.03 -3.74
N THR A 54 5.67 1.34 -3.71
CA THR A 54 4.39 1.94 -4.13
C THR A 54 4.61 3.25 -4.89
N ALA A 55 3.80 3.51 -5.91
CA ALA A 55 3.76 4.82 -6.57
C ALA A 55 2.89 5.83 -5.79
N ILE A 56 2.07 5.35 -4.86
CA ILE A 56 1.17 6.16 -4.03
C ILE A 56 1.86 6.42 -2.69
N THR A 57 2.27 7.67 -2.46
CA THR A 57 2.98 8.12 -1.25
C THR A 57 2.09 8.15 -0.02
N ASP A 58 0.77 8.29 -0.20
CA ASP A 58 -0.21 8.38 0.90
C ASP A 58 -0.21 7.17 1.84
N TYR A 59 0.23 5.99 1.39
CA TYR A 59 0.41 4.82 2.26
C TYR A 59 1.43 5.06 3.39
N ALA A 60 2.28 6.08 3.25
CA ALA A 60 3.25 6.51 4.24
C ALA A 60 2.81 7.73 5.06
N ALA A 61 1.75 8.42 4.62
CA ALA A 61 1.30 9.69 5.16
C ALA A 61 0.24 9.50 6.28
N ASP A 62 0.04 10.55 7.06
CA ASP A 62 -1.04 10.61 8.03
C ASP A 62 -2.33 11.15 7.40
N PHE A 63 -3.47 10.79 8.02
CA PHE A 63 -4.78 11.26 7.58
C PHE A 63 -4.85 12.79 7.65
N GLY A 64 -5.24 13.44 6.55
CA GLY A 64 -5.21 14.89 6.40
C GLY A 64 -4.12 15.36 5.43
N GLU A 65 -3.09 14.56 5.19
CA GLU A 65 -1.96 14.88 4.32
C GLU A 65 -1.98 14.12 2.98
N PHE A 66 -3.09 13.44 2.67
CA PHE A 66 -3.22 12.65 1.46
C PHE A 66 -3.30 13.53 0.22
N THR A 67 -2.55 13.11 -0.81
CA THR A 67 -2.48 13.78 -2.12
C THR A 67 -3.20 12.98 -3.21
N PHE A 68 -3.37 11.67 -3.00
CA PHE A 68 -4.04 10.74 -3.91
C PHE A 68 -5.42 10.33 -3.38
N PHE A 69 -5.51 9.88 -2.12
CA PHE A 69 -6.78 9.56 -1.48
C PHE A 69 -7.47 10.83 -0.95
N PRO A 70 -8.81 10.87 -0.91
CA PRO A 70 -9.49 11.99 -0.27
C PRO A 70 -9.25 11.95 1.25
N ASN A 71 -9.10 13.13 1.85
CA ASN A 71 -8.98 13.32 3.30
C ASN A 71 -10.35 13.27 4.00
N SER A 72 -11.19 12.32 3.59
CA SER A 72 -12.54 12.10 4.11
C SER A 72 -12.62 10.72 4.80
N PRO A 73 -13.57 10.53 5.73
CA PRO A 73 -13.79 9.23 6.35
C PRO A 73 -14.00 8.13 5.30
N GLY A 74 -13.31 7.00 5.48
CA GLY A 74 -13.39 5.85 4.56
C GLY A 74 -12.76 6.06 3.18
N LEU A 75 -12.05 7.16 2.96
CA LEU A 75 -11.41 7.50 1.69
C LEU A 75 -12.41 7.64 0.52
N LEU A 76 -13.61 8.17 0.82
CA LEU A 76 -14.70 8.32 -0.16
C LEU A 76 -15.05 9.78 -0.47
N PRO A 77 -15.39 10.11 -1.73
CA PRO A 77 -15.46 9.22 -2.88
C PRO A 77 -14.06 8.84 -3.37
N PHE A 78 -13.89 7.60 -3.82
CA PHE A 78 -12.62 7.17 -4.40
C PHE A 78 -12.30 7.99 -5.66
N PRO A 79 -11.03 8.35 -5.93
CA PRO A 79 -10.67 9.13 -7.11
C PRO A 79 -11.17 8.45 -8.38
N THR A 80 -11.74 9.21 -9.30
CA THR A 80 -12.17 8.70 -10.62
C THR A 80 -10.96 8.28 -11.45
N VAL A 81 -11.17 7.52 -12.52
CA VAL A 81 -10.08 7.13 -13.44
C VAL A 81 -9.35 8.36 -13.99
N ALA A 82 -10.10 9.41 -14.36
CA ALA A 82 -9.54 10.66 -14.89
C ALA A 82 -8.68 11.43 -13.88
N GLN A 83 -8.88 11.25 -12.58
CA GLN A 83 -8.05 11.87 -11.54
C GLN A 83 -6.78 11.07 -11.23
N ARG A 84 -6.65 9.84 -11.74
CA ARG A 84 -5.50 8.95 -11.50
C ARG A 84 -4.56 8.84 -12.72
N MET A 85 -4.90 9.50 -13.82
CA MET A 85 -4.17 9.56 -15.09
C MET A 85 -3.62 10.97 -15.28
#